data_AF-A0A537CC45-F1
#
_entry.id   AF-A0A537CC45-F1
#
_cell.length_a   1.000
_cell.length_b   1.000
_cell.length_c   1.000
_cell.angle_alpha   90.00
_cell.angle_beta   90.00
_cell.angle_gamma   90.00
#
_symmetry.space_group_name_H-M   'P 1'
#
loop_
_entity.id
_entity.type
_entity.pdbx_description
1 polymer ?
#
loop_
_entity_poly.entity_id
_entity_poly.type
_entity_poly.pdbx_seq_one_letter_code
_entity_poly.pdbx_strand_id
1 'polypeptide(L)'
;MTKRTRRVDTTILIAFAQFVIIVLLLSGVSAEYQSNGYMQEWIAQNAWPVGYLLNGYLASTLVGVAIGGGFLLLQRWRSTGDLGKE
;
A
#
# COMPACT_ATOMS: atom_id res chain seq x y z
N MET A 1 -16.66 -8.58 -23.14
CA MET A 1 -16.35 -7.45 -22.21
C MET A 1 -16.63 -6.12 -22.89
N THR A 2 -17.48 -5.26 -22.30
CA THR A 2 -17.73 -3.90 -22.81
C THR A 2 -16.53 -3.00 -22.52
N LYS A 3 -16.24 -2.01 -23.39
CA LYS A 3 -15.07 -1.10 -23.27
C LYS A 3 -14.97 -0.40 -21.89
N ARG A 4 -16.08 -0.30 -21.16
CA ARG A 4 -16.18 0.27 -19.81
C ARG A 4 -15.52 -0.62 -18.74
N THR A 5 -15.75 -1.94 -18.73
CA THR A 5 -15.18 -2.83 -17.71
C THR A 5 -13.65 -2.89 -17.78
N ARG A 6 -13.10 -2.95 -19.00
CA ARG A 6 -11.64 -2.94 -19.22
C ARG A 6 -10.95 -1.70 -18.65
N ARG A 7 -11.59 -0.52 -18.73
CA ARG A 7 -11.03 0.72 -18.16
C ARG A 7 -11.03 0.71 -16.64
N VAL A 8 -12.09 0.18 -16.02
CA VAL A 8 -12.20 0.07 -14.57
C VAL A 8 -11.13 -0.87 -14.00
N ASP A 9 -10.90 -2.03 -14.64
CA ASP A 9 -9.87 -2.97 -14.20
C ASP A 9 -8.46 -2.35 -14.27
N THR A 10 -8.16 -1.56 -15.30
CA THR A 10 -6.89 -0.82 -15.40
C THR A 10 -6.76 0.25 -14.30
N THR A 11 -7.81 1.01 -14.02
CA THR A 11 -7.80 2.01 -12.94
C THR A 11 -7.55 1.36 -11.58
N ILE A 12 -8.18 0.21 -11.31
CA ILE A 12 -7.98 -0.54 -10.05
C ILE A 12 -6.54 -1.02 -9.92
N LEU A 13 -5.94 -1.55 -10.99
CA LEU A 13 -4.54 -1.99 -10.98
C LEU A 13 -3.57 -0.83 -10.71
N ILE A 14 -3.79 0.32 -11.36
CA ILE A 14 -2.95 1.51 -11.15
C ILE A 14 -3.09 2.03 -9.72
N ALA A 15 -4.32 2.15 -9.22
CA ALA A 15 -4.56 2.61 -7.85
C ALA A 15 -3.93 1.67 -6.82
N PHE A 16 -3.98 0.36 -7.06
CA PHE A 16 -3.33 -0.61 -6.20
C PHE A 16 -1.81 -0.52 -6.25
N ALA A 17 -1.21 -0.33 -7.43
CA ALA A 17 0.23 -0.10 -7.55
C ALA A 17 0.67 1.18 -6.80
N GLN A 18 -0.09 2.27 -6.91
CA GLN A 18 0.14 3.49 -6.15
C GLN A 18 0.07 3.26 -4.64
N PHE A 19 -0.92 2.50 -4.18
CA PHE A 19 -1.05 2.11 -2.78
C PHE A 19 0.21 1.36 -2.30
N VAL A 20 0.68 0.36 -3.05
CA VAL A 20 1.91 -0.38 -2.69
C VAL A 20 3.13 0.53 -2.59
N ILE A 21 3.31 1.46 -3.54
CA ILE A 21 4.43 2.41 -3.50
C ILE A 21 4.36 3.28 -2.24
N ILE A 22 3.18 3.79 -1.89
CA ILE A 22 2.98 4.60 -0.68
C ILE A 22 3.33 3.79 0.58
N VAL A 23 2.91 2.52 0.64
CA VAL A 23 3.22 1.65 1.78
C VAL A 23 4.72 1.39 1.92
N LEU A 24 5.44 1.20 0.82
CA LEU A 24 6.89 1.03 0.82
C LEU A 24 7.61 2.30 1.31
N LEU A 25 7.20 3.47 0.80
CA LEU A 25 7.75 4.75 1.24
C LEU A 25 7.47 5.00 2.72
N LEU A 26 6.24 4.75 3.18
CA LEU A 26 5.87 4.87 4.59
C LEU A 26 6.69 3.94 5.47
N SER A 27 6.91 2.70 5.03
CA SER A 27 7.75 1.73 5.74
C SER A 27 9.19 2.21 5.87
N GLY A 28 9.75 2.76 4.79
CA GLY A 28 11.09 3.36 4.80
C GLY A 28 11.20 4.54 5.76
N VAL A 29 10.28 5.50 5.69
CA VAL A 29 10.26 6.67 6.60
C VAL A 29 10.06 6.23 8.05
N SER A 30 9.23 5.21 8.30
CA SER A 30 9.03 4.66 9.64
C SER A 30 10.30 4.00 10.19
N ALA A 31 11.07 3.33 9.34
CA ALA A 31 12.36 2.74 9.74
C ALA A 31 13.40 3.82 10.06
N GLU A 32 13.50 4.86 9.24
CA GLU A 32 14.38 6.02 9.48
C GLU A 32 13.97 6.79 10.75
N TYR A 33 12.67 6.93 10.99
CA TYR A 33 12.17 7.53 12.23
C TYR A 33 12.61 6.74 13.47
N GLN A 34 12.56 5.41 13.42
CA GLN A 34 12.93 4.56 14.54
C GLN A 34 14.45 4.52 14.77
N SER A 35 15.25 4.65 13.73
CA SER A 35 16.72 4.66 13.84
C SER A 35 17.29 6.03 14.25
N ASN A 36 16.54 7.13 14.04
CA ASN A 36 17.03 8.49 14.24
C ASN A 36 16.37 9.21 15.44
N GLY A 37 17.09 9.30 16.55
CA GLY A 37 16.64 10.01 17.75
C GLY A 37 16.32 11.50 17.54
N TYR A 38 17.07 12.20 16.68
CA TYR A 38 16.79 13.60 16.35
C TYR A 38 15.41 13.76 15.68
N MET A 39 15.06 12.83 14.80
CA MET A 39 13.77 12.85 14.09
C MET A 39 12.61 12.58 15.05
N GLN A 40 12.82 11.71 16.05
CA GLN A 40 11.86 11.46 17.13
C GLN A 40 11.62 12.70 17.98
N GLU A 41 12.69 13.36 18.43
CA GLU A 41 12.59 14.57 19.23
C GLU A 41 11.93 15.72 18.47
N TRP A 42 12.31 15.94 17.20
CA TRP A 42 11.72 16.99 16.38
C TRP A 42 10.23 16.74 16.14
N ILE A 43 9.83 15.49 15.83
CA ILE A 43 8.43 15.14 15.62
C ILE A 43 7.63 15.27 16.92
N ALA A 44 8.18 14.83 18.06
CA ALA A 44 7.51 14.97 19.34
C ALA A 44 7.18 16.44 19.68
N GLN A 45 8.06 17.37 19.27
CA GLN A 45 7.90 18.80 19.54
C GLN A 45 7.06 19.54 18.51
N ASN A 46 7.12 19.16 17.23
CA ASN A 46 6.53 19.94 16.12
C ASN A 46 5.32 19.27 15.46
N ALA A 47 5.25 17.94 15.50
CA ALA A 47 4.31 17.15 14.71
C ALA A 47 3.89 15.86 15.42
N TRP A 48 3.53 15.95 16.70
CA TRP A 48 3.24 14.77 17.54
C TRP A 48 2.26 13.74 16.93
N PRO A 49 1.22 14.11 16.14
CA PRO A 49 0.32 13.11 15.53
C PRO A 49 1.04 12.24 14.49
N VAL A 50 2.07 12.77 13.84
CA VAL A 50 2.87 12.05 12.83
C VAL A 50 3.68 10.94 13.48
N GLY A 51 4.10 11.12 14.74
CA GLY A 51 4.81 10.09 15.50
C GLY A 51 4.03 8.78 15.63
N TYR A 52 2.70 8.84 15.75
CA TYR A 52 1.83 7.65 15.75
C TYR A 52 1.83 6.92 14.41
N LEU A 53 1.89 7.64 13.29
CA LEU A 53 1.90 7.06 11.95
C LEU A 53 3.24 6.37 11.64
N LEU A 54 4.35 6.93 12.16
CA LEU A 54 5.71 6.46 11.93
C LEU A 54 6.20 5.44 12.97
N ASN A 55 5.39 5.13 13.98
CA ASN A 55 5.71 4.14 15.02
C ASN A 55 5.87 2.70 14.47
N GLY A 56 5.58 2.47 13.19
CA GLY A 56 5.80 1.19 12.50
C GLY A 56 4.59 0.25 12.53
N TYR A 57 3.66 0.41 13.47
CA TYR A 57 2.40 -0.35 13.47
C TYR A 57 1.58 -0.14 12.19
N LEU A 58 1.37 1.13 11.80
CA LEU A 58 0.62 1.46 10.60
C LEU A 58 1.28 0.89 9.34
N ALA A 59 2.60 1.08 9.19
CA ALA A 59 3.36 0.53 8.08
C ALA A 59 3.20 -1.00 8.00
N SER A 60 3.36 -1.70 9.12
CA SER A 60 3.24 -3.17 9.19
C SER A 60 1.83 -3.66 8.82
N THR A 61 0.79 -3.00 9.33
CA THR A 61 -0.60 -3.32 8.99
C THR A 61 -0.85 -3.12 7.51
N LEU A 62 -0.42 -1.99 6.94
CA LEU A 62 -0.62 -1.69 5.52
C LEU A 62 0.19 -2.62 4.60
N VAL A 63 1.38 -3.07 5.01
CA VAL A 63 2.12 -4.13 4.32
C VAL A 63 1.30 -5.42 4.27
N GLY A 64 0.68 -5.83 5.39
CA GLY A 64 -0.22 -6.98 5.42
C GLY A 64 -1.41 -6.83 4.47
N VAL A 65 -2.04 -5.65 4.45
CA VAL A 65 -3.13 -5.32 3.51
C VAL A 65 -2.65 -5.35 2.06
N ALA A 66 -1.45 -4.85 1.77
CA ALA A 66 -0.87 -4.90 0.42
C ALA A 66 -0.64 -6.34 -0.04
N ILE A 67 -0.14 -7.22 0.84
CA ILE A 67 0.04 -8.64 0.51
C ILE A 67 -1.31 -9.30 0.24
N GLY A 68 -2.26 -9.16 1.17
CA GLY A 68 -3.60 -9.76 1.03
C GLY A 68 -4.36 -9.23 -0.19
N GLY A 69 -4.37 -7.91 -0.39
CA GLY A 69 -5.00 -7.27 -1.54
C GLY A 69 -4.35 -7.68 -2.87
N GLY A 70 -3.02 -7.84 -2.88
CA GLY A 70 -2.28 -8.29 -4.05
C GLY A 70 -2.65 -9.73 -4.42
N PHE A 71 -2.76 -10.61 -3.43
CA PHE A 71 -3.22 -11.98 -3.63
C PHE A 71 -4.63 -12.03 -4.23
N LEU A 72 -5.57 -11.25 -3.70
CA LEU A 72 -6.94 -11.19 -4.22
C LEU A 72 -7.01 -10.61 -5.64
N LEU A 73 -6.20 -9.60 -5.95
CA LEU A 73 -6.12 -9.03 -7.30
C LEU A 73 -5.56 -10.03 -8.31
N LEU A 74 -4.53 -10.79 -7.92
CA LEU A 74 -3.97 -11.87 -8.75
C LEU A 74 -4.99 -12.98 -9.00
N GLN A 75 -5.74 -13.40 -7.97
CA GLN A 75 -6.81 -14.38 -8.12
C GLN A 75 -7.90 -13.90 -9.09
N ARG A 76 -8.36 -12.65 -8.95
CA ARG A 76 -9.35 -12.05 -9.85
C ARG A 76 -8.86 -12.03 -11.29
N TRP A 77 -7.62 -11.64 -11.51
CA TRP A 77 -7.04 -11.57 -12.85
C TRP A 77 -6.91 -12.94 -13.49
N ARG A 78 -6.48 -13.95 -12.71
CA ARG A 78 -6.40 -15.35 -13.16
C ARG A 78 -7.76 -15.92 -13.53
N SER A 79 -8.78 -15.73 -12.70
CA SER A 79 -10.14 -16.21 -12.97
C SER A 79 -10.74 -15.58 -14.24
N THR A 80 -10.46 -14.30 -14.48
CA THR A 80 -10.93 -13.61 -15.70
C THR A 80 -10.25 -14.13 -16.97
N GLY A 81 -8.99 -14.58 -16.87
CA GLY A 81 -8.24 -15.15 -18.00
C GLY A 81 -8.64 -16.58 -18.37
N ASP A 82 -9.25 -17.33 -17.43
CA ASP A 82 -9.70 -18.71 -17.65
C ASP A 82 -11.05 -18.75 -18.41
N LEU A 83 -11.97 -17.83 -18.07
CA LEU A 83 -13.27 -17.68 -18.73
C LEU A 83 -13.22 -17.24 -20.21
N GLY A 84 -12.04 -16.87 -20.72
CA GLY A 84 -11.84 -16.48 -22.12
C GLY A 84 -11.32 -17.59 -23.03
N LYS A 85 -11.17 -18.81 -22.51
CA LYS A 85 -10.59 -19.97 -23.22
C LYS A 85 -11.57 -21.11 -23.50
N GLU A 86 -12.82 -20.98 -23.05
CA GLU A 86 -13.95 -21.86 -23.41
C GLU A 86 -14.78 -21.24 -24.54
#